data_AF-A0A957KEI5-F1
#
_entry.id   AF-A0A957KEI5-F1
#
_cell.length_a   1.000
_cell.length_b   1.000
_cell.length_c   1.000
_cell.angle_alpha   90.00
_cell.angle_beta   90.00
_cell.angle_gamma   90.00
#
_symmetry.space_group_name_H-M   'P 1'
#
loop_
_entity.id
_entity.type
_entity.pdbx_description
1 polymer ?
#
loop_
_entity_poly.entity_id
_entity_poly.type
_entity_poly.pdbx_seq_one_letter_code
_entity_poly.pdbx_strand_id
1 'polypeptide(L)'
;PYISPRVTQLYHTGVCIYFTHGFSTLGVEHPDEIFAKIEKSLRQTILDAGGSISHHHGVGKLRSDFMEQTLSDASIEMIKSIKQANDPKNIFGIRNNVFAENGN
;
A
#
# COMPACT_ATOMS: atom_id res chain seq x y z
N PRO A 1 15.70 -5.25 -15.23
CA PRO A 1 14.43 -5.47 -14.49
C PRO A 1 13.29 -5.60 -15.50
N TYR A 2 12.35 -6.51 -15.26
CA TYR A 2 11.12 -6.69 -16.03
C TYR A 2 10.03 -5.81 -15.43
N ILE A 3 9.28 -5.10 -16.28
CA ILE A 3 8.04 -4.41 -15.89
C ILE A 3 7.04 -4.52 -17.04
N SER A 4 5.81 -4.90 -16.73
CA SER A 4 4.75 -5.10 -17.72
C SER A 4 3.42 -4.62 -17.17
N PRO A 5 2.85 -3.53 -17.73
CA PRO A 5 1.52 -3.06 -17.39
C PRO A 5 0.44 -3.74 -18.23
N ARG A 6 -0.75 -3.87 -17.66
CA ARG A 6 -2.00 -4.15 -18.40
C ARG A 6 -3.17 -3.45 -17.76
N VAL A 7 -4.13 -3.00 -18.57
CA VAL A 7 -5.41 -2.48 -18.09
C VAL A 7 -6.33 -3.67 -17.84
N THR A 8 -6.80 -3.83 -16.60
CA THR A 8 -7.60 -5.00 -16.19
C THR A 8 -9.07 -4.69 -15.97
N GLN A 9 -9.42 -3.43 -15.67
CA GLN A 9 -10.80 -2.98 -15.50
C GLN A 9 -10.98 -1.57 -16.06
N LEU A 10 -12.18 -1.28 -16.55
CA LEU A 10 -12.60 0.01 -17.09
C LEU A 10 -13.76 0.55 -16.27
N TYR A 11 -13.73 1.85 -15.99
CA TYR A 11 -14.78 2.59 -15.32
C TYR A 11 -15.09 3.87 -16.09
N HIS A 12 -16.19 4.52 -15.77
CA HIS A 12 -16.52 5.83 -16.37
C HIS A 12 -15.47 6.90 -16.04
N THR A 13 -14.81 6.80 -14.88
CA THR A 13 -13.88 7.80 -14.36
C THR A 13 -12.42 7.37 -14.41
N GLY A 14 -12.09 6.21 -15.00
CA GLY A 14 -10.71 5.74 -15.05
C GLY A 14 -10.58 4.24 -15.32
N VAL A 15 -9.40 3.71 -15.00
CA VAL A 15 -9.04 2.30 -15.26
C VAL A 15 -8.26 1.70 -14.11
N CYS A 16 -8.30 0.38 -13.98
CA CYS A 16 -7.35 -0.36 -13.14
C CYS A 16 -6.14 -0.76 -13.98
N ILE A 17 -4.94 -0.27 -13.61
CA ILE A 17 -3.68 -0.70 -14.21
C ILE A 17 -3.01 -1.72 -13.28
N TYR A 18 -2.68 -2.89 -13.80
CA TYR A 18 -1.97 -3.94 -13.09
C TYR A 18 -0.55 -4.05 -13.64
N PHE A 19 0.45 -3.91 -12.77
CA PHE A 19 1.85 -4.08 -13.11
C PHE A 19 2.37 -5.43 -12.61
N THR A 20 3.07 -6.15 -13.48
CA THR A 20 3.98 -7.23 -13.07
C THR A 20 5.40 -6.70 -13.17
N HIS A 21 6.18 -6.82 -12.08
CA HIS A 21 7.60 -6.46 -12.09
C HIS A 21 8.45 -7.59 -11.52
N GLY A 22 9.70 -7.65 -11.94
CA GLY A 22 10.67 -8.63 -11.45
C GLY A 22 12.09 -8.23 -11.82
N PHE A 23 13.09 -8.81 -11.16
CA PHE A 23 14.49 -8.61 -11.51
C PHE A 23 15.28 -9.87 -11.17
N SER A 24 16.45 -10.03 -11.80
CA SER A 24 17.34 -11.15 -11.47
C SER A 24 18.03 -10.87 -10.13
N THR A 25 18.00 -11.84 -9.22
CA THR A 25 18.67 -11.76 -7.92
C THR A 25 20.09 -12.32 -7.94
N LEU A 26 20.56 -12.83 -9.09
CA LEU A 26 21.89 -13.43 -9.22
C LEU A 26 22.98 -12.37 -8.96
N GLY A 27 23.80 -12.61 -7.93
CA GLY A 27 24.88 -11.69 -7.54
C GLY A 27 24.40 -10.41 -6.83
N VAL A 28 23.13 -10.35 -6.42
CA VAL A 28 22.57 -9.21 -5.69
C VAL A 28 22.62 -9.50 -4.18
N GLU A 29 23.30 -8.66 -3.42
CA GLU A 29 23.26 -8.69 -1.96
C GLU A 29 21.91 -8.14 -1.46
N HIS A 30 21.32 -8.77 -0.43
CA HIS A 30 20.03 -8.37 0.17
C HIS A 30 18.91 -8.12 -0.87
N PRO A 31 18.61 -9.08 -1.76
CA PRO A 31 17.68 -8.88 -2.87
C PRO A 31 16.25 -8.58 -2.40
N ASP A 32 15.86 -9.04 -1.22
CA ASP A 32 14.57 -8.77 -0.58
C ASP A 32 14.44 -7.30 -0.16
N GLU A 33 15.47 -6.71 0.45
CA GLU A 33 15.49 -5.28 0.78
C GLU A 33 15.45 -4.41 -0.49
N ILE A 34 16.19 -4.82 -1.53
CA ILE A 34 16.18 -4.13 -2.81
C ILE A 34 14.80 -4.23 -3.46
N PHE A 35 14.17 -5.41 -3.44
CA PHE A 35 12.80 -5.59 -3.94
C PHE A 35 11.82 -4.69 -3.17
N ALA A 36 11.91 -4.63 -1.84
CA ALA A 36 11.07 -3.78 -1.00
C ALA A 36 11.26 -2.28 -1.32
N LYS A 37 12.51 -1.82 -1.51
CA LYS A 37 12.81 -0.44 -1.92
C LYS A 37 12.24 -0.12 -3.31
N ILE A 38 12.35 -1.06 -4.25
CA ILE A 38 11.75 -0.91 -5.58
C ILE A 38 10.22 -0.83 -5.46
N GLU A 39 9.56 -1.70 -4.70
CA GLU A 39 8.11 -1.68 -4.53
C GLU A 39 7.62 -0.38 -3.89
N LYS A 40 8.32 0.10 -2.84
CA LYS A 40 8.03 1.38 -2.19
C LYS A 40 8.20 2.56 -3.16
N SER A 41 9.25 2.57 -3.97
CA SER A 41 9.50 3.61 -4.98
C SER A 41 8.46 3.60 -6.11
N LEU A 42 8.09 2.42 -6.61
CA LEU A 42 7.00 2.25 -7.58
C LEU A 42 5.68 2.77 -7.02
N ARG A 43 5.38 2.49 -5.74
CA ARG A 43 4.16 2.96 -5.08
C ARG A 43 4.11 4.49 -4.99
N GLN A 44 5.19 5.13 -4.54
CA GLN A 44 5.25 6.59 -4.47
C GLN A 44 5.09 7.20 -5.86
N THR A 45 5.75 6.64 -6.87
CA THR A 45 5.60 7.09 -8.28
C THR A 45 4.16 7.01 -8.76
N ILE A 46 3.42 5.96 -8.39
CA ILE A 46 2.00 5.82 -8.73
C ILE A 46 1.16 6.93 -8.07
N LEU A 47 1.40 7.22 -6.80
CA LEU A 47 0.68 8.27 -6.06
C LEU A 47 0.99 9.66 -6.60
N ASP A 48 2.26 9.96 -6.87
CA ASP A 48 2.70 11.24 -7.44
C ASP A 48 2.10 11.47 -8.84
N ALA A 49 1.84 10.39 -9.58
CA ALA A 49 1.17 10.43 -10.88
C ALA A 49 -0.38 10.49 -10.78
N GLY A 50 -0.95 10.60 -9.58
CA GLY A 50 -2.40 10.67 -9.35
C GLY A 50 -3.13 9.32 -9.29
N GLY A 51 -2.40 8.21 -9.24
CA GLY A 51 -2.97 6.89 -9.01
C GLY A 51 -3.38 6.67 -7.55
N SER A 52 -4.24 5.68 -7.31
CA SER A 52 -4.64 5.31 -5.95
C SER A 52 -3.63 4.36 -5.29
N ILE A 53 -3.61 4.33 -3.95
CA ILE A 53 -2.76 3.43 -3.17
C ILE A 53 -2.97 1.95 -3.49
N SER A 54 -4.19 1.55 -3.84
CA SER A 54 -4.56 0.18 -4.19
C SER A 54 -5.93 0.18 -4.85
N HIS A 55 -6.12 -0.65 -5.88
CA HIS A 55 -7.45 -0.89 -6.44
C HIS A 55 -8.21 -1.97 -5.67
N HIS A 56 -7.57 -3.12 -5.41
CA HIS A 56 -8.26 -4.29 -4.82
C HIS A 56 -7.41 -5.14 -3.88
N HIS A 57 -6.08 -5.01 -3.84
CA HIS A 57 -5.24 -5.76 -2.89
C HIS A 57 -5.34 -5.23 -1.45
N GLY A 58 -5.93 -4.05 -1.26
CA GLY A 58 -5.95 -3.36 0.03
C GLY A 58 -4.59 -2.80 0.44
N VAL A 59 -4.51 -2.39 1.71
CA VAL A 59 -3.35 -1.70 2.28
C VAL A 59 -2.54 -2.66 3.17
N GLY A 60 -3.17 -3.24 4.21
CA GLY A 60 -2.47 -4.12 5.13
C GLY A 60 -1.38 -3.38 5.90
N LYS A 61 -0.28 -4.05 6.23
CA LYS A 61 0.94 -3.39 6.75
C LYS A 61 1.87 -2.91 5.63
N LEU A 62 1.84 -3.57 4.48
CA LEU A 62 2.78 -3.30 3.38
C LEU A 62 2.68 -1.86 2.85
N ARG A 63 1.50 -1.25 2.93
CA ARG A 63 1.23 0.08 2.36
C ARG A 63 0.81 1.10 3.40
N SER A 64 0.95 0.81 4.69
CA SER A 64 0.51 1.71 5.77
C SER A 64 1.18 3.08 5.69
N ASP A 65 2.45 3.12 5.30
CA ASP A 65 3.26 4.34 5.16
C ASP A 65 2.63 5.40 4.24
N PHE A 66 1.75 4.99 3.33
CA PHE A 66 1.11 5.88 2.35
C PHE A 66 -0.31 6.31 2.75
N MET A 67 -0.80 5.88 3.91
CA MET A 67 -2.17 6.16 4.34
C MET A 67 -2.41 7.65 4.60
N GLU A 68 -1.45 8.36 5.18
CA GLU A 68 -1.52 9.80 5.44
C GLU A 68 -1.56 10.64 4.15
N GLN A 69 -1.02 10.11 3.04
CA GLN A 69 -1.14 10.75 1.72
C GLN A 69 -2.52 10.52 1.06
N THR A 70 -3.25 9.50 1.52
CA THR A 70 -4.50 9.04 0.88
C THR A 70 -5.75 9.46 1.66
N LEU A 71 -5.66 9.53 3.00
CA LEU A 71 -6.76 9.88 3.88
C LEU A 71 -6.43 11.14 4.67
N SER A 72 -7.45 11.96 4.94
CA SER A 72 -7.32 13.07 5.88
C SER A 72 -7.15 12.57 7.31
N ASP A 73 -6.53 13.38 8.17
CA ASP A 73 -6.39 13.12 9.61
C ASP A 73 -7.74 12.81 10.27
N ALA A 74 -8.79 13.55 9.89
CA ALA A 74 -10.15 13.30 10.40
C ALA A 74 -10.68 11.90 10.02
N SER A 75 -10.39 11.43 8.80
CA SER A 75 -10.78 10.08 8.36
C SER A 75 -10.02 9.01 9.13
N ILE A 76 -8.72 9.24 9.38
CA ILE A 76 -7.87 8.35 10.17
C ILE A 76 -8.41 8.23 11.60
N GLU A 77 -8.70 9.36 12.25
CA GLU A 77 -9.22 9.39 13.62
C GLU A 77 -10.63 8.79 13.72
N MET A 78 -11.47 8.97 12.71
CA MET A 78 -12.76 8.28 12.62
C MET A 78 -12.59 6.76 12.61
N ILE A 79 -11.69 6.23 11.78
CA ILE A 79 -11.41 4.78 11.70
C ILE A 79 -10.88 4.26 13.05
N LYS A 80 -9.96 4.99 13.68
CA LYS A 80 -9.43 4.63 15.01
C LYS A 80 -10.52 4.61 16.08
N SER A 81 -11.40 5.61 16.08
CA SER A 81 -12.51 5.72 17.03
C SER A 81 -13.49 4.55 16.88
N ILE A 82 -13.83 4.16 15.66
CA ILE A 82 -14.69 3.00 15.38
C ILE A 82 -14.05 1.71 15.90
N LYS A 83 -12.75 1.51 15.65
CA LYS A 83 -12.02 0.34 16.16
C LYS A 83 -12.01 0.31 17.69
N GLN A 84 -11.73 1.44 18.34
CA GLN A 84 -11.69 1.50 19.80
C GLN A 84 -13.06 1.25 20.45
N ALA A 85 -14.14 1.73 19.82
CA ALA A 85 -15.50 1.49 20.32
C ALA A 85 -15.92 0.01 20.19
N ASN A 86 -15.57 -0.65 19.08
CA ASN A 86 -15.99 -2.03 18.80
C ASN A 86 -15.06 -3.10 19.38
N ASP A 87 -13.76 -2.81 19.48
CA ASP A 87 -12.74 -3.74 19.95
C ASP A 87 -11.74 -3.04 20.89
N PRO A 88 -12.21 -2.60 22.08
CA PRO A 88 -11.40 -1.82 23.03
C PRO A 88 -10.24 -2.61 23.63
N LYS A 89 -10.29 -3.94 23.58
CA LYS A 89 -9.20 -4.83 24.05
C LYS A 89 -8.27 -5.25 22.91
N ASN A 90 -8.51 -4.75 21.69
CA ASN A 90 -7.76 -5.06 20.48
C ASN A 90 -7.59 -6.57 20.24
N ILE A 91 -8.67 -7.35 20.41
CA ILE A 91 -8.72 -8.79 20.13
C ILE A 91 -8.36 -9.05 18.66
N PHE A 92 -8.86 -8.22 17.74
CA PHE A 92 -8.47 -8.22 16.32
C PHE A 92 -7.21 -7.37 16.10
N GLY A 93 -6.11 -7.76 16.74
CA GLY A 93 -4.89 -6.98 16.88
C GLY A 93 -3.85 -7.11 15.76
N ILE A 94 -4.26 -7.39 14.52
CA ILE A 94 -3.31 -7.62 13.41
C ILE A 94 -2.57 -6.34 12.93
N ARG A 95 -3.00 -5.16 13.40
CA ARG A 95 -2.37 -3.84 13.15
C ARG A 95 -2.18 -3.54 11.67
N ASN A 96 -3.25 -3.66 10.88
CA ASN A 96 -3.24 -3.30 9.46
C ASN A 96 -3.71 -1.85 9.26
N ASN A 97 -3.42 -1.28 8.10
CA ASN A 97 -3.87 0.05 7.66
C ASN A 97 -3.34 1.16 8.60
N VAL A 98 -4.20 2.08 9.04
CA VAL A 98 -3.87 3.19 9.96
C VAL A 98 -3.46 2.76 11.37
N PHE A 99 -3.48 1.46 11.67
CA PHE A 99 -3.09 0.88 12.96
C PHE A 99 -1.71 0.21 12.91
N ALA A 100 -1.08 0.17 11.74
CA ALA A 100 0.29 -0.32 11.63
C ALA A 100 1.22 0.62 12.40
N GLU A 101 2.16 0.05 13.14
CA GLU A 101 3.27 0.83 13.69
C GLU A 101 4.23 1.07 12.53
N ASN A 102 4.49 2.33 12.19
CA ASN A 102 5.52 2.67 11.22
C ASN A 102 6.84 2.20 11.83
N GLY A 103 7.49 1.23 11.19
CA GLY A 103 8.81 0.77 11.61
C GLY A 103 9.79 1.96 11.52
N ASN A 104 10.55 2.17 12.60
CA ASN A 104 11.77 2.98 12.52
C ASN A 104 12.71 2.41 11.46
#